data_AF-A0A9P7YEG1-F1
#
_entry.id   AF-A0A9P7YEG1-F1
#
_cell.length_a   1.000
_cell.length_b   1.000
_cell.length_c   1.000
_cell.angle_alpha   90.00
_cell.angle_beta   90.00
_cell.angle_gamma   90.00
#
_symmetry.space_group_name_H-M   'P 1'
#
loop_
_entity.id
_entity.type
_entity.pdbx_description
1 polymer ?
#
loop_
_entity_poly.entity_id
_entity_poly.type
_entity_poly.pdbx_seq_one_letter_code
_entity_poly.pdbx_strand_id
1 'polypeptide(L)'
;MSFLTASTTFKSIPPPENPTYTSDDLTVLIPTICREDQHDDFRLCLRSCLAIKPHEIRVSTIESDLLRITELAYSIDPRIQIYEAILRITTPITILADDNIKLPLESLPHILTLFKDSKIGVVGTCQRVRRRPGLEIIDQIWILCYVTETWLGIPLNADDDNFVTRLLVAKGWGIRIQMCKEAEQCLRWARSNLRSNTKSIIFEWRVWMQTPWSLYVLLLATLSHSLITDPLLAFLLHCSTSTWDPSHRLLSFCIFALWLLFTKVVKLVPHFVLYPIDICFIPVTIFFGYFHSLIKFYALLTLHLVSLRTLPFLILY
;
A
#
# COMPACT_ATOMS: atom_id res chain seq x y z
N MET A 1 8.24 3.34 -18.91
CA MET A 1 7.81 4.57 -19.62
C MET A 1 6.64 5.27 -18.92
N SER A 2 5.58 4.57 -18.54
CA SER A 2 4.37 5.14 -17.89
C SER A 2 4.57 5.76 -16.50
N PHE A 3 5.50 5.25 -15.69
CA PHE A 3 5.73 5.77 -14.32
C PHE A 3 6.49 7.10 -14.32
N LEU A 4 7.47 7.25 -15.21
CA LEU A 4 8.25 8.48 -15.35
C LEU A 4 7.37 9.60 -15.92
N THR A 5 6.54 9.31 -16.93
CA THR A 5 5.56 10.28 -17.44
C THR A 5 4.56 10.68 -16.37
N ALA A 6 3.96 9.73 -15.63
CA ALA A 6 3.02 10.04 -14.55
C ALA A 6 3.63 10.99 -13.50
N SER A 7 4.86 10.73 -13.01
CA SER A 7 5.48 11.60 -11.99
C SER A 7 5.72 13.03 -12.48
N THR A 8 5.94 13.22 -13.79
CA THR A 8 6.14 14.54 -14.38
C THR A 8 4.84 15.28 -14.70
N THR A 9 3.72 14.55 -14.86
CA THR A 9 2.42 15.11 -15.24
C THR A 9 1.50 15.40 -14.04
N PHE A 10 1.59 14.63 -12.96
CA PHE A 10 0.79 14.85 -11.74
C PHE A 10 1.43 15.90 -10.83
N LYS A 11 1.21 17.19 -11.15
CA LYS A 11 1.58 18.31 -10.28
C LYS A 11 0.38 18.77 -9.45
N SER A 12 0.65 19.19 -8.21
CA SER A 12 -0.37 19.78 -7.34
C SER A 12 -0.93 21.06 -7.95
N ILE A 13 -2.25 21.20 -7.93
CA ILE A 13 -2.93 22.45 -8.32
C ILE A 13 -2.95 23.37 -7.09
N PRO A 14 -2.49 24.62 -7.20
CA PRO A 14 -2.54 25.56 -6.09
C PRO A 14 -4.00 25.92 -5.75
N PRO A 15 -4.33 26.11 -4.48
CA PRO A 15 -5.66 26.51 -4.08
C PRO A 15 -5.98 27.93 -4.59
N PRO A 16 -7.21 28.19 -5.07
CA PRO A 16 -7.62 29.50 -5.55
C PRO A 16 -7.81 30.47 -4.38
N GLU A 17 -7.67 31.78 -4.63
CA GLU A 17 -7.91 32.82 -3.62
C GLU A 17 -9.35 32.80 -3.09
N ASN A 18 -10.33 32.50 -3.97
CA ASN A 18 -11.74 32.34 -3.61
C ASN A 18 -12.19 30.90 -3.89
N PRO A 19 -12.19 30.01 -2.88
CA PRO A 19 -12.56 28.61 -3.06
C PRO A 19 -14.08 28.44 -3.21
N THR A 20 -14.47 27.55 -4.12
CA THR A 20 -15.89 27.19 -4.35
C THR A 20 -16.48 26.39 -3.20
N TYR A 21 -15.65 25.59 -2.52
CA TYR A 21 -16.03 24.78 -1.38
C TYR A 21 -15.15 25.11 -0.19
N THR A 22 -15.75 25.09 1.00
CA THR A 22 -15.09 25.39 2.27
C THR A 22 -15.21 24.20 3.22
N SER A 23 -14.67 24.33 4.43
CA SER A 23 -14.83 23.32 5.47
C SER A 23 -16.30 23.13 5.90
N ASP A 24 -17.16 24.14 5.70
CA ASP A 24 -18.59 24.07 6.01
C ASP A 24 -19.38 23.19 5.02
N ASP A 25 -18.78 22.86 3.88
CA ASP A 25 -19.37 21.99 2.85
C ASP A 25 -18.97 20.52 3.02
N LEU A 26 -18.27 20.21 4.12
CA LEU A 26 -17.57 18.95 4.32
C LEU A 26 -18.05 18.19 5.56
N THR A 27 -18.36 16.90 5.38
CA THR A 27 -18.47 15.93 6.48
C THR A 27 -17.27 14.98 6.46
N VAL A 28 -16.67 14.73 7.62
CA VAL A 28 -15.65 13.68 7.77
C VAL A 28 -16.31 12.42 8.32
N LEU A 29 -16.22 11.31 7.60
CA LEU A 29 -16.73 10.01 8.02
C LEU A 29 -15.56 9.08 8.39
N ILE A 30 -15.54 8.63 9.64
CA ILE A 30 -14.51 7.74 10.19
C ILE A 30 -15.16 6.40 10.57
N PRO A 31 -15.04 5.35 9.74
CA PRO A 31 -15.39 4.00 10.16
C PRO A 31 -14.29 3.46 11.10
N THR A 32 -14.67 2.97 12.27
CA THR A 32 -13.73 2.38 13.24
C THR A 32 -14.34 1.17 13.93
N ILE A 33 -13.47 0.27 14.39
CA ILE A 33 -13.78 -0.83 15.34
C ILE A 33 -12.98 -0.60 16.63
N CYS A 34 -12.61 0.66 16.90
CA CYS A 34 -11.75 1.19 17.96
C CYS A 34 -11.35 0.17 19.02
N ARG A 35 -10.14 -0.39 18.89
CA ARG A 35 -9.57 -1.32 19.87
C ARG A 35 -8.84 -0.53 20.96
N GLU A 36 -8.76 -1.08 22.17
CA GLU A 36 -8.09 -0.44 23.31
C GLU A 36 -6.66 0.02 22.99
N ASP A 37 -5.90 -0.75 22.20
CA ASP A 37 -4.52 -0.46 21.80
C ASP A 37 -4.39 0.67 20.74
N GLN A 38 -5.51 1.10 20.15
CA GLN A 38 -5.57 2.10 19.08
C GLN A 38 -6.16 3.44 19.52
N HIS A 39 -6.51 3.58 20.81
CA HIS A 39 -7.16 4.79 21.34
C HIS A 39 -6.35 6.08 21.11
N ASP A 40 -5.03 6.02 21.22
CA ASP A 40 -4.17 7.19 21.01
C ASP A 40 -4.10 7.61 19.54
N ASP A 41 -4.01 6.65 18.63
CA ASP A 41 -3.99 6.90 17.18
C ASP A 41 -5.36 7.44 16.73
N PHE A 42 -6.45 6.89 17.26
CA PHE A 42 -7.80 7.38 16.99
C PHE A 42 -8.04 8.79 17.54
N ARG A 43 -7.60 9.07 18.77
CA ARG A 43 -7.68 10.41 19.36
C ARG A 43 -6.91 11.43 18.54
N LEU A 44 -5.76 11.04 18.01
CA LEU A 44 -4.92 11.88 17.16
C LEU A 44 -5.56 12.11 15.78
N CYS A 45 -6.17 11.07 15.20
CA CYS A 45 -6.98 11.16 13.99
C CYS A 45 -8.12 12.17 14.18
N LEU A 46 -8.95 11.97 15.21
CA LEU A 46 -10.05 12.87 15.56
C LEU A 46 -9.59 14.32 15.75
N ARG A 47 -8.48 14.54 16.48
CA ARG A 47 -7.92 15.89 16.65
C ARG A 47 -7.51 16.51 15.32
N SER A 48 -6.92 15.74 14.41
CA SER A 48 -6.53 16.23 13.09
C SER A 48 -7.76 16.56 12.21
N CYS A 49 -8.81 15.74 12.29
CA CYS A 49 -10.08 15.99 11.62
C CYS A 49 -10.83 17.20 12.23
N LEU A 50 -10.74 17.43 13.54
CA LEU A 50 -11.31 18.62 14.18
C LEU A 50 -10.56 19.90 13.82
N ALA A 51 -9.24 19.81 13.59
CA ALA A 51 -8.42 20.97 13.25
C ALA A 51 -8.84 21.63 11.93
N ILE A 52 -9.38 20.85 10.99
CA ILE A 52 -9.91 21.36 9.71
C ILE A 52 -11.30 21.99 9.84
N LYS A 53 -11.94 21.93 11.01
CA LYS A 53 -13.27 22.51 11.32
C LYS A 53 -14.35 22.15 10.28
N PRO A 54 -14.60 20.85 10.03
CA PRO A 54 -15.62 20.45 9.08
C PRO A 54 -17.01 20.79 9.64
N HIS A 55 -18.03 20.83 8.77
CA HIS A 55 -19.42 20.96 9.20
C HIS A 55 -19.80 19.91 10.24
N GLU A 56 -19.38 18.67 10.01
CA GLU A 56 -19.67 17.55 10.88
C GLU A 56 -18.56 16.48 10.81
N ILE A 57 -18.30 15.80 11.93
CA ILE A 57 -17.53 14.56 11.96
C ILE A 57 -18.47 13.45 12.41
N ARG A 58 -18.66 12.44 11.55
CA ARG A 58 -19.41 11.23 11.85
C ARG A 58 -18.44 10.09 12.09
N VAL A 59 -18.46 9.55 13.31
CA VAL A 59 -17.79 8.30 13.62
C VAL A 59 -18.81 7.19 13.46
N SER A 60 -18.56 6.28 12.54
CA SER A 60 -19.35 5.06 12.42
C SER A 60 -18.59 3.97 13.18
N THR A 61 -19.22 3.37 14.19
CA THR A 61 -18.68 2.26 14.98
C THR A 61 -19.72 1.15 15.12
N ILE A 62 -19.29 -0.06 15.47
CA ILE A 62 -20.19 -1.18 15.73
C ILE A 62 -20.68 -1.07 17.19
N GLU A 63 -21.98 -1.20 17.42
CA GLU A 63 -22.70 -0.92 18.68
C GLU A 63 -22.35 -1.84 19.87
N SER A 64 -21.41 -2.78 19.72
CA SER A 64 -21.13 -3.79 20.72
C SER A 64 -20.03 -3.35 21.69
N ASP A 65 -20.33 -2.34 22.51
CA ASP A 65 -19.60 -2.14 23.77
C ASP A 65 -20.51 -1.65 24.91
N LEU A 66 -21.52 -2.47 25.24
CA LEU A 66 -22.14 -2.39 26.57
C LEU A 66 -22.86 -3.68 27.00
N LEU A 67 -22.22 -4.84 26.78
CA LEU A 67 -22.64 -6.19 27.20
C LEU A 67 -23.51 -6.94 26.16
N ARG A 68 -23.12 -8.20 25.89
CA ARG A 68 -23.93 -9.33 25.37
C ARG A 68 -23.89 -9.80 23.91
N ILE A 69 -23.02 -9.32 23.01
CA ILE A 69 -22.87 -9.97 21.69
C ILE A 69 -21.40 -10.18 21.31
N THR A 70 -20.76 -11.08 22.05
CA THR A 70 -19.43 -11.64 21.71
C THR A 70 -19.49 -12.70 20.60
N GLU A 71 -20.66 -12.93 19.96
CA GLU A 71 -20.82 -13.88 18.84
C GLU A 71 -21.21 -13.27 17.48
N LEU A 72 -21.73 -12.03 17.39
CA LEU A 72 -22.09 -11.40 16.10
C LEU A 72 -21.30 -10.12 15.73
N ALA A 73 -20.34 -9.66 16.55
CA ALA A 73 -19.63 -8.41 16.27
C ALA A 73 -18.53 -8.50 15.17
N TYR A 74 -18.25 -9.69 14.62
CA TYR A 74 -17.27 -9.86 13.52
C TYR A 74 -17.91 -9.99 12.12
N SER A 75 -19.25 -9.95 12.02
CA SER A 75 -19.96 -10.25 10.76
C SER A 75 -20.48 -9.04 9.98
N ILE A 76 -20.32 -7.81 10.48
CA ILE A 76 -20.78 -6.62 9.76
C ILE A 76 -19.67 -6.13 8.82
N ASP A 77 -19.94 -6.20 7.51
CA ASP A 77 -19.04 -5.69 6.47
C ASP A 77 -18.85 -4.17 6.67
N PRO A 78 -17.60 -3.66 6.71
CA PRO A 78 -17.31 -2.21 6.75
C PRO A 78 -18.08 -1.39 5.71
N ARG A 79 -18.46 -2.01 4.58
CA ARG A 79 -19.28 -1.36 3.55
C ARG A 79 -20.70 -1.02 4.01
N ILE A 80 -21.32 -1.87 4.84
CA ILE A 80 -22.66 -1.61 5.40
C ILE A 80 -22.58 -0.47 6.41
N GLN A 81 -21.54 -0.46 7.23
CA GLN A 81 -21.25 0.60 8.20
C GLN A 81 -21.06 1.97 7.54
N ILE A 82 -20.38 2.00 6.38
CA ILE A 82 -20.23 3.21 5.56
C ILE A 82 -21.56 3.59 4.89
N TYR A 83 -22.32 2.62 4.36
CA TYR A 83 -23.61 2.87 3.71
C TYR A 83 -24.60 3.59 4.63
N GLU A 84 -24.82 3.06 5.85
CA GLU A 84 -25.71 3.66 6.85
C GLU A 84 -25.28 5.08 7.25
N ALA A 85 -23.97 5.32 7.33
CA ALA A 85 -23.45 6.63 7.64
C ALA A 85 -23.65 7.63 6.49
N ILE A 86 -23.43 7.21 5.24
CA ILE A 86 -23.61 8.05 4.05
C ILE A 86 -25.06 8.52 3.91
N LEU A 87 -26.05 7.67 4.20
CA LEU A 87 -27.47 8.04 4.11
C LEU A 87 -27.86 9.22 5.00
N ARG A 88 -27.06 9.53 6.03
CA ARG A 88 -27.31 10.61 6.99
C ARG A 88 -26.52 11.88 6.68
N ILE A 89 -25.62 11.85 5.69
CA ILE A 89 -24.79 13.00 5.32
C ILE A 89 -25.62 13.98 4.48
N THR A 90 -25.62 15.24 4.92
CA THR A 90 -26.34 16.35 4.27
C THR A 90 -25.42 17.27 3.47
N THR A 91 -24.10 17.19 3.70
CA THR A 91 -23.10 18.05 3.04
C THR A 91 -22.74 17.53 1.65
N PRO A 92 -22.33 18.42 0.72
CA PRO A 92 -21.99 18.01 -0.65
C PRO A 92 -20.69 17.19 -0.73
N ILE A 93 -19.75 17.37 0.19
CA ILE A 93 -18.45 16.66 0.18
C ILE A 93 -18.32 15.77 1.41
N THR A 94 -17.82 14.55 1.22
CA THR A 94 -17.49 13.62 2.30
C THR A 94 -16.03 13.18 2.21
N ILE A 95 -15.28 13.30 3.31
CA ILE A 95 -13.95 12.68 3.45
C ILE A 95 -14.11 11.35 4.19
N LEU A 96 -13.71 10.25 3.55
CA LEU A 96 -13.57 8.94 4.19
C LEU A 96 -12.16 8.86 4.78
N ALA A 97 -12.06 8.73 6.11
CA ALA A 97 -10.79 8.69 6.83
C ALA A 97 -10.67 7.40 7.65
N ASP A 98 -9.57 6.67 7.52
CA ASP A 98 -9.29 5.55 8.43
C ASP A 98 -9.01 6.08 9.84
N ASP A 99 -9.20 5.24 10.86
CA ASP A 99 -9.11 5.64 12.27
C ASP A 99 -7.70 5.96 12.78
N ASN A 100 -6.67 5.73 11.98
CA ASN A 100 -5.27 5.97 12.33
C ASN A 100 -4.58 7.03 11.45
N ILE A 101 -5.33 7.75 10.61
CA ILE A 101 -4.72 8.77 9.74
C ILE A 101 -4.49 10.08 10.49
N LYS A 102 -3.51 10.86 10.04
CA LYS A 102 -3.39 12.27 10.38
C LYS A 102 -3.67 13.08 9.14
N LEU A 103 -4.72 13.88 9.15
CA LEU A 103 -5.03 14.82 8.07
C LEU A 103 -4.38 16.18 8.36
N PRO A 104 -3.37 16.64 7.59
CA PRO A 104 -2.77 17.96 7.79
C PRO A 104 -3.73 19.07 7.37
N LEU A 105 -3.79 20.17 8.13
CA LEU A 105 -4.66 21.30 7.84
C LEU A 105 -4.38 21.90 6.45
N GLU A 106 -3.10 21.92 6.07
CA GLU A 106 -2.61 22.47 4.81
C GLU A 106 -3.06 21.66 3.58
N SER A 107 -3.48 20.41 3.79
CA SER A 107 -3.92 19.52 2.70
C SER A 107 -5.35 19.80 2.24
N LEU A 108 -6.22 20.32 3.13
CA LEU A 108 -7.64 20.47 2.83
C LEU A 108 -7.92 21.40 1.62
N PRO A 109 -7.31 22.60 1.50
CA PRO A 109 -7.55 23.47 0.35
C PRO A 109 -7.17 22.81 -0.98
N HIS A 110 -6.10 22.02 -0.99
CA HIS A 110 -5.66 21.28 -2.17
C HIS A 110 -6.64 20.18 -2.57
N ILE A 111 -7.24 19.49 -1.59
CA ILE A 111 -8.27 18.47 -1.84
C ILE A 111 -9.54 19.10 -2.41
N LEU A 112 -10.04 20.18 -1.78
CA LEU A 112 -11.29 20.83 -2.17
C LEU A 112 -11.21 21.51 -3.55
N THR A 113 -10.03 22.04 -3.91
CA THR A 113 -9.82 22.72 -5.20
C THR A 113 -10.17 21.86 -6.41
N LEU A 114 -9.97 20.54 -6.30
CA LEU A 114 -10.23 19.62 -7.40
C LEU A 114 -11.73 19.43 -7.68
N PHE A 115 -12.60 19.65 -6.69
CA PHE A 115 -14.06 19.55 -6.88
C PHE A 115 -14.67 20.75 -7.63
N LYS A 116 -13.88 21.79 -7.93
CA LYS A 116 -14.33 22.92 -8.79
C LYS A 116 -14.74 22.44 -10.20
N ASP A 117 -14.11 21.40 -10.71
CA ASP A 117 -14.53 20.76 -11.96
C ASP A 117 -15.70 19.82 -11.67
N SER A 118 -16.88 20.13 -12.23
CA SER A 118 -18.10 19.34 -12.06
C SER A 118 -18.02 17.91 -12.60
N LYS A 119 -16.95 17.58 -13.35
CA LYS A 119 -16.65 16.21 -13.79
C LYS A 119 -15.89 15.39 -12.75
N ILE A 120 -15.36 16.01 -11.69
CA ILE A 120 -14.58 15.33 -10.66
C ILE A 120 -15.48 14.91 -9.50
N GLY A 121 -15.67 13.60 -9.34
CA GLY A 121 -16.51 13.03 -8.27
C GLY A 121 -15.74 12.47 -7.06
N VAL A 122 -14.43 12.21 -7.19
CA VAL A 122 -13.58 11.62 -6.12
C VAL A 122 -12.16 12.15 -6.23
N VAL A 123 -11.52 12.41 -5.09
CA VAL A 123 -10.12 12.85 -4.96
C VAL A 123 -9.37 11.89 -4.03
N GLY A 124 -8.20 11.42 -4.45
CA GLY A 124 -7.29 10.61 -3.63
C GLY A 124 -6.04 11.39 -3.23
N THR A 125 -5.55 11.17 -2.01
CA THR A 125 -4.31 11.80 -1.50
C THR A 125 -3.15 10.81 -1.46
N CYS A 126 -1.92 11.28 -1.65
CA CYS A 126 -0.73 10.45 -1.44
C CYS A 126 -0.56 10.14 0.06
N GLN A 127 -0.59 8.86 0.42
CA GLN A 127 -0.38 8.41 1.79
C GLN A 127 1.12 8.40 2.16
N ARG A 128 1.43 8.80 3.39
CA ARG A 128 2.78 8.70 3.97
C ARG A 128 2.69 8.14 5.38
N VAL A 129 3.63 7.26 5.73
CA VAL A 129 3.71 6.65 7.06
C VAL A 129 4.24 7.67 8.07
N ARG A 130 3.59 7.76 9.23
CA ARG A 130 4.00 8.61 10.35
C ARG A 130 4.70 7.79 11.42
N ARG A 131 5.78 8.33 12.00
CA ARG A 131 6.51 7.76 13.15
C ARG A 131 5.91 8.26 14.48
N ARG A 132 5.80 7.40 15.51
CA ARG A 132 5.25 7.76 16.85
C ARG A 132 6.31 8.51 17.70
N PRO A 133 5.98 9.67 18.32
CA PRO A 133 6.86 10.33 19.27
C PRO A 133 6.61 9.84 20.70
N GLY A 134 7.69 9.55 21.45
CA GLY A 134 7.61 9.06 22.84
C GLY A 134 8.76 8.11 23.23
N LEU A 135 9.91 8.29 22.60
CA LEU A 135 11.08 7.43 22.79
C LEU A 135 11.72 7.77 24.16
N GLU A 136 11.88 6.78 25.05
CA GLU A 136 12.56 6.86 26.35
C GLU A 136 14.01 7.40 26.22
N ILE A 137 14.73 7.71 27.31
CA ILE A 137 16.15 8.14 27.22
C ILE A 137 16.99 7.14 26.42
N ILE A 138 16.72 5.84 26.61
CA ILE A 138 17.35 4.75 25.87
C ILE A 138 17.08 4.89 24.37
N ASP A 139 15.87 5.29 24.02
CA ASP A 139 15.44 5.48 22.66
C ASP A 139 15.94 6.81 22.05
N GLN A 140 16.16 7.85 22.85
CA GLN A 140 16.83 9.09 22.41
C GLN A 140 18.32 8.86 22.16
N ILE A 141 18.98 8.10 23.02
CA ILE A 141 20.36 7.63 22.81
C ILE A 141 20.40 6.72 21.58
N TRP A 142 19.40 5.86 21.40
CA TRP A 142 19.25 5.05 20.19
C TRP A 142 19.14 5.93 18.94
N ILE A 143 18.25 6.93 18.92
CA ILE A 143 18.12 7.89 17.81
C ILE A 143 19.43 8.64 17.57
N LEU A 144 20.12 9.07 18.62
CA LEU A 144 21.40 9.77 18.48
C LEU A 144 22.45 8.86 17.85
N CYS A 145 22.64 7.65 18.36
CA CYS A 145 23.56 6.66 17.78
C CYS A 145 23.18 6.31 16.34
N TYR A 146 21.88 6.26 16.04
CA TYR A 146 21.34 5.98 14.72
C TYR A 146 21.65 7.10 13.72
N VAL A 147 21.38 8.35 14.10
CA VAL A 147 21.52 9.53 13.22
C VAL A 147 22.98 9.99 13.11
N THR A 148 23.81 9.66 14.11
CA THR A 148 25.26 9.94 14.11
C THR A 148 26.11 8.80 13.56
N GLU A 149 25.49 7.70 13.11
CA GLU A 149 26.24 6.61 12.51
C GLU A 149 26.97 7.11 11.27
N THR A 150 28.28 6.86 11.23
CA THR A 150 29.12 7.21 10.09
C THR A 150 29.94 6.00 9.65
N TRP A 151 30.16 5.90 8.35
CA TRP A 151 31.17 5.01 7.78
C TRP A 151 32.22 5.87 7.09
N LEU A 152 33.47 5.75 7.55
CA LEU A 152 34.60 6.58 7.10
C LEU A 152 34.31 8.11 7.21
N GLY A 153 33.58 8.53 8.24
CA GLY A 153 33.21 9.93 8.46
C GLY A 153 32.02 10.43 7.63
N ILE A 154 31.42 9.58 6.80
CA ILE A 154 30.22 9.90 6.02
C ILE A 154 28.98 9.36 6.74
N PRO A 155 27.94 10.17 7.01
CA PRO A 155 26.70 9.71 7.64
C PRO A 155 26.04 8.57 6.86
N LEU A 156 25.65 7.50 7.57
CA LEU A 156 24.87 6.39 7.01
C LEU A 156 23.38 6.74 7.05
N ASN A 157 22.71 6.74 5.89
CA ASN A 157 21.28 7.05 5.76
C ASN A 157 20.42 5.86 5.29
N ALA A 158 21.03 4.69 5.09
CA ALA A 158 20.39 3.44 4.66
C ALA A 158 20.79 2.32 5.65
N ASP A 159 20.16 1.14 5.55
CA ASP A 159 20.46 -0.03 6.40
C ASP A 159 19.97 0.04 7.87
N ASP A 160 18.73 0.54 8.02
CA ASP A 160 18.00 0.68 9.29
C ASP A 160 18.00 -0.61 10.14
N ASP A 161 17.76 -1.76 9.51
CA ASP A 161 17.70 -3.09 10.10
C ASP A 161 19.07 -3.61 10.55
N ASN A 162 20.12 -3.32 9.77
CA ASN A 162 21.49 -3.69 10.09
C ASN A 162 22.04 -2.90 11.27
N PHE A 163 21.75 -1.59 11.37
CA PHE A 163 22.08 -0.80 12.56
C PHE A 163 21.43 -1.39 13.82
N VAL A 164 20.12 -1.64 13.76
CA VAL A 164 19.35 -2.21 14.89
C VAL A 164 19.95 -3.55 15.31
N THR A 165 20.24 -4.41 14.34
CA THR A 165 20.85 -5.72 14.57
C THR A 165 22.21 -5.60 15.24
N ARG A 166 23.11 -4.73 14.73
CA ARG A 166 24.44 -4.50 15.33
C ARG A 166 24.34 -3.97 16.75
N LEU A 167 23.44 -3.02 17.01
CA LEU A 167 23.27 -2.43 18.33
C LEU A 167 22.72 -3.45 19.35
N LEU A 168 21.75 -4.27 18.95
CA LEU A 168 21.19 -5.32 19.81
C LEU A 168 22.24 -6.37 20.16
N VAL A 169 23.05 -6.79 19.17
CA VAL A 169 24.19 -7.69 19.40
C VAL A 169 25.25 -7.05 20.30
N ALA A 170 25.59 -5.78 20.08
CA ALA A 170 26.58 -5.06 20.88
C ALA A 170 26.16 -4.90 22.36
N LYS A 171 24.86 -4.79 22.63
CA LYS A 171 24.31 -4.77 24.00
C LYS A 171 24.14 -6.17 24.61
N GLY A 172 24.51 -7.24 23.89
CA GLY A 172 24.42 -8.63 24.35
C GLY A 172 23.01 -9.23 24.30
N TRP A 173 22.07 -8.62 23.55
CA TRP A 173 20.69 -9.09 23.46
C TRP A 173 20.57 -10.21 22.43
N GLY A 174 19.83 -11.27 22.76
CA GLY A 174 19.51 -12.34 21.82
C GLY A 174 18.46 -11.88 20.81
N ILE A 175 18.75 -12.00 19.51
CA ILE A 175 17.81 -11.68 18.44
C ILE A 175 17.03 -12.95 18.08
N ARG A 176 15.70 -12.90 18.14
CA ARG A 176 14.81 -13.95 17.63
C ARG A 176 13.83 -13.34 16.64
N ILE A 177 13.70 -13.98 15.47
CA ILE A 177 12.72 -13.60 14.46
C ILE A 177 11.49 -14.47 14.67
N GLN A 178 10.39 -13.85 15.09
CA GLN A 178 9.10 -14.50 15.20
C GLN A 178 8.30 -14.22 13.92
N MET A 179 8.02 -15.27 13.15
CA MET A 179 7.18 -15.15 11.95
C MET A 179 5.73 -14.90 12.38
N CYS A 180 5.27 -13.66 12.32
CA CYS A 180 3.86 -13.30 12.54
C CYS A 180 3.08 -13.33 11.20
N LYS A 181 1.74 -13.30 11.28
CA LYS A 181 0.77 -13.43 10.17
C LYS A 181 0.81 -12.30 9.10
N GLU A 182 1.92 -11.62 8.87
CA GLU A 182 2.04 -10.60 7.81
C GLU A 182 1.81 -11.19 6.41
N ALA A 183 2.15 -12.47 6.22
CA ALA A 183 1.82 -13.21 5.00
C ALA A 183 0.29 -13.26 4.73
N GLU A 184 -0.55 -13.29 5.77
CA GLU A 184 -2.01 -13.24 5.61
C GLU A 184 -2.48 -11.86 5.12
N GLN A 185 -1.77 -10.78 5.49
CA GLN A 185 -2.08 -9.44 5.02
C GLN A 185 -1.73 -9.26 3.55
N CYS A 186 -0.56 -9.71 3.11
CA CYS A 186 -0.20 -9.74 1.69
C CYS A 186 -1.20 -10.58 0.87
N LEU A 187 -1.60 -11.75 1.38
CA LEU A 187 -2.56 -12.62 0.74
C LEU A 187 -3.95 -11.99 0.64
N ARG A 188 -4.40 -11.28 1.69
CA ARG A 188 -5.65 -10.52 1.69
C ARG A 188 -5.63 -9.42 0.62
N TRP A 189 -4.55 -8.66 0.55
CA TRP A 189 -4.38 -7.63 -0.48
C TRP A 189 -4.33 -8.23 -1.88
N ALA A 190 -3.60 -9.33 -2.09
CA ALA A 190 -3.53 -10.02 -3.38
C ALA A 190 -4.92 -10.48 -3.85
N ARG A 191 -5.72 -11.10 -2.97
CA ARG A 191 -7.10 -11.52 -3.28
C ARG A 191 -8.01 -10.33 -3.58
N SER A 192 -7.97 -9.26 -2.77
CA SER A 192 -8.82 -8.08 -2.99
C SER A 192 -8.47 -7.33 -4.27
N ASN A 193 -7.18 -7.18 -4.57
CA ASN A 193 -6.70 -6.53 -5.79
C ASN A 193 -7.14 -7.33 -7.03
N LEU A 194 -6.99 -8.65 -7.01
CA LEU A 194 -7.43 -9.54 -8.09
C LEU A 194 -8.94 -9.48 -8.33
N ARG A 195 -9.77 -9.51 -7.26
CA ARG A 195 -11.24 -9.37 -7.38
C ARG A 195 -11.64 -8.02 -7.94
N SER A 196 -11.09 -6.93 -7.39
CA SER A 196 -11.45 -5.57 -7.78
C SER A 196 -11.08 -5.28 -9.23
N ASN A 197 -9.83 -5.58 -9.63
CA ASN A 197 -9.38 -5.32 -10.99
C ASN A 197 -10.12 -6.17 -12.01
N THR A 198 -10.36 -7.44 -11.71
CA THR A 198 -11.14 -8.32 -12.60
C THR A 198 -12.56 -7.79 -12.79
N LYS A 199 -13.19 -7.29 -11.73
CA LYS A 199 -14.51 -6.66 -11.82
C LYS A 199 -14.48 -5.43 -12.75
N SER A 200 -13.52 -4.54 -12.55
CA SER A 200 -13.40 -3.34 -13.38
C SER A 200 -13.09 -3.64 -14.85
N ILE A 201 -12.30 -4.68 -15.13
CA ILE A 201 -11.95 -5.10 -16.49
C ILE A 201 -13.17 -5.71 -17.21
N ILE A 202 -13.86 -6.65 -16.56
CA ILE A 202 -14.89 -7.49 -17.22
C ILE A 202 -16.25 -6.78 -17.23
N PHE A 203 -16.63 -6.13 -16.14
CA PHE A 203 -18.00 -5.65 -15.95
C PHE A 203 -18.13 -4.12 -16.07
N GLU A 204 -17.07 -3.34 -15.89
CA GLU A 204 -17.13 -1.88 -15.86
C GLU A 204 -16.58 -1.24 -17.15
N TRP A 205 -17.28 -1.47 -18.28
CA TRP A 205 -16.81 -1.07 -19.62
C TRP A 205 -16.36 0.39 -19.75
N ARG A 206 -16.93 1.32 -18.97
CA ARG A 206 -16.60 2.75 -19.00
C ARG A 206 -15.13 3.03 -18.63
N VAL A 207 -14.50 2.16 -17.82
CA VAL A 207 -13.08 2.27 -17.44
C VAL A 207 -12.17 2.19 -18.66
N TRP A 208 -12.54 1.39 -19.67
CA TRP A 208 -11.80 1.24 -20.93
C TRP A 208 -11.71 2.54 -21.72
N MET A 209 -12.78 3.34 -21.72
CA MET A 209 -12.83 4.58 -22.48
C MET A 209 -12.23 5.77 -21.72
N GLN A 210 -12.36 5.80 -20.39
CA GLN A 210 -11.93 6.94 -19.58
C GLN A 210 -10.46 6.87 -19.15
N THR A 211 -9.95 5.68 -18.85
CA THR A 211 -8.59 5.50 -18.32
C THR A 211 -7.84 4.34 -18.99
N PRO A 212 -7.68 4.36 -20.33
CA PRO A 212 -7.12 3.23 -21.09
C PRO A 212 -5.71 2.86 -20.62
N TRP A 213 -4.89 3.84 -20.22
CA TRP A 213 -3.54 3.60 -19.72
C TRP A 213 -3.52 2.96 -18.32
N SER A 214 -4.39 3.42 -17.41
CA SER A 214 -4.53 2.80 -16.09
C SER A 214 -5.02 1.37 -16.23
N LEU A 215 -6.00 1.15 -17.11
CA LEU A 215 -6.50 -0.19 -17.42
C LEU A 215 -5.40 -1.08 -18.00
N TYR A 216 -4.61 -0.60 -18.96
CA TYR A 216 -3.47 -1.33 -19.51
C TYR A 216 -2.48 -1.77 -18.43
N VAL A 217 -2.12 -0.85 -17.52
CA VAL A 217 -1.21 -1.14 -16.40
C VAL A 217 -1.83 -2.12 -15.41
N LEU A 218 -3.12 -1.96 -15.07
CA LEU A 218 -3.85 -2.83 -14.14
C LEU A 218 -4.04 -4.23 -14.73
N LEU A 219 -4.36 -4.35 -16.02
CA LEU A 219 -4.51 -5.61 -16.75
C LEU A 219 -3.19 -6.38 -16.77
N LEU A 220 -2.10 -5.70 -17.15
CA LEU A 220 -0.77 -6.30 -17.12
C LEU A 220 -0.42 -6.73 -15.69
N ALA A 221 -0.59 -5.89 -14.68
CA ALA A 221 -0.21 -6.24 -13.31
C ALA A 221 -1.06 -7.37 -12.67
N THR A 222 -2.32 -7.50 -13.10
CA THR A 222 -3.27 -8.50 -12.57
C THR A 222 -3.09 -9.86 -13.24
N LEU A 223 -2.82 -9.91 -14.55
CA LEU A 223 -2.66 -11.16 -15.30
C LEU A 223 -1.20 -11.61 -15.42
N SER A 224 -0.23 -10.70 -15.35
CA SER A 224 1.20 -11.07 -15.40
C SER A 224 1.62 -11.80 -14.14
N HIS A 225 1.86 -13.10 -14.30
CA HIS A 225 2.43 -13.97 -13.29
C HIS A 225 3.77 -14.48 -13.80
N SER A 226 4.86 -13.93 -13.27
CA SER A 226 6.22 -14.26 -13.72
C SER A 226 6.56 -15.75 -13.62
N LEU A 227 5.89 -16.50 -12.74
CA LEU A 227 6.06 -17.95 -12.64
C LEU A 227 5.49 -18.74 -13.81
N ILE A 228 4.52 -18.17 -14.52
CA ILE A 228 3.90 -18.82 -15.68
C ILE A 228 4.49 -18.23 -16.96
N THR A 229 4.60 -16.89 -17.03
CA THR A 229 5.02 -16.20 -18.24
C THR A 229 6.49 -16.46 -18.58
N ASP A 230 7.39 -16.44 -17.58
CA ASP A 230 8.83 -16.51 -17.86
C ASP A 230 9.24 -17.91 -18.37
N PRO A 231 8.78 -19.04 -17.75
CA PRO A 231 9.03 -20.38 -18.29
C PRO A 231 8.34 -20.62 -19.63
N LEU A 232 7.12 -20.10 -19.82
CA LEU A 232 6.40 -20.24 -21.09
C LEU A 232 7.14 -19.52 -22.22
N LEU A 233 7.65 -18.31 -21.99
CA LEU A 233 8.46 -17.58 -22.96
C LEU A 233 9.76 -18.32 -23.27
N ALA A 234 10.42 -18.90 -22.25
CA ALA A 234 11.62 -19.72 -22.45
C ALA A 234 11.32 -20.99 -23.29
N PHE A 235 10.18 -21.64 -23.04
CA PHE A 235 9.72 -22.79 -23.81
C PHE A 235 9.39 -22.40 -25.26
N LEU A 236 8.66 -21.32 -25.48
CA LEU A 236 8.34 -20.83 -26.83
C LEU A 236 9.61 -20.45 -27.60
N LEU A 237 10.59 -19.82 -26.92
CA LEU A 237 11.89 -19.53 -27.51
C LEU A 237 12.63 -20.83 -27.87
N HIS A 238 12.59 -21.85 -27.01
CA HIS A 238 13.16 -23.16 -27.29
C HIS A 238 12.53 -23.79 -28.54
N CYS A 239 11.20 -23.76 -28.66
CA CYS A 239 10.49 -24.27 -29.82
C CYS A 239 10.85 -23.50 -31.10
N SER A 240 10.87 -22.17 -31.02
CA SER A 240 11.16 -21.27 -32.14
C SER A 240 12.59 -21.40 -32.67
N THR A 241 13.55 -21.74 -31.81
CA THR A 241 14.98 -21.83 -32.16
C THR A 241 15.45 -23.27 -32.36
N SER A 242 14.52 -24.24 -32.40
CA SER A 242 14.85 -25.67 -32.54
C SER A 242 15.60 -26.01 -33.82
N THR A 243 15.39 -25.25 -34.90
CA THR A 243 16.02 -25.44 -36.22
C THR A 243 17.26 -24.58 -36.44
N TRP A 244 17.64 -23.74 -35.48
CA TRP A 244 18.74 -22.78 -35.62
C TRP A 244 20.09 -23.43 -35.30
N ASP A 245 21.15 -22.82 -35.83
CA ASP A 245 22.52 -23.18 -35.46
C ASP A 245 22.75 -23.04 -33.94
N PRO A 246 23.50 -23.96 -33.29
CA PRO A 246 23.73 -23.94 -31.85
C PRO A 246 24.26 -22.60 -31.32
N SER A 247 25.10 -21.91 -32.08
CA SER A 247 25.72 -20.64 -31.67
C SER A 247 24.68 -19.51 -31.62
N HIS A 248 23.84 -19.45 -32.65
CA HIS A 248 22.75 -18.46 -32.75
C HIS A 248 21.67 -18.73 -31.69
N ARG A 249 21.39 -20.00 -31.43
CA ARG A 249 20.47 -20.42 -30.37
C ARG A 249 20.96 -19.99 -28.99
N LEU A 250 22.23 -20.25 -28.65
CA LEU A 250 22.82 -19.83 -27.38
C LEU A 250 22.74 -18.30 -27.22
N LEU A 251 23.06 -17.55 -28.27
CA LEU A 251 22.96 -16.09 -28.27
C LEU A 251 21.53 -15.62 -27.98
N SER A 252 20.51 -16.22 -28.60
CA SER A 252 19.11 -15.89 -28.32
C SER A 252 18.72 -16.13 -26.87
N PHE A 253 19.17 -17.24 -26.26
CA PHE A 253 18.95 -17.50 -24.84
C PHE A 253 19.66 -16.50 -23.93
N CYS A 254 20.88 -16.09 -24.27
CA CYS A 254 21.61 -15.04 -23.54
C CYS A 254 20.89 -13.69 -23.62
N ILE A 255 20.43 -13.29 -24.80
CA ILE A 255 19.65 -12.05 -24.99
C ILE A 255 18.34 -12.12 -24.20
N PHE A 256 17.66 -13.26 -24.23
CA PHE A 256 16.43 -13.46 -23.47
C PHE A 256 16.68 -13.39 -21.95
N ALA A 257 17.74 -14.01 -21.45
CA ALA A 257 18.11 -13.92 -20.04
C ALA A 257 18.44 -12.48 -19.60
N LEU A 258 19.16 -11.72 -20.45
CA LEU A 258 19.43 -10.31 -20.23
C LEU A 258 18.15 -9.47 -20.23
N TRP A 259 17.22 -9.76 -21.14
CA TRP A 259 15.92 -9.11 -21.19
C TRP A 259 15.09 -9.39 -19.93
N LEU A 260 15.05 -10.64 -19.46
CA LEU A 260 14.38 -10.98 -18.20
C LEU A 260 14.99 -10.18 -17.04
N LEU A 261 16.32 -10.17 -16.91
CA LEU A 261 17.01 -9.39 -15.89
C LEU A 261 16.63 -7.91 -15.96
N PHE A 262 16.67 -7.32 -17.16
CA PHE A 262 16.28 -5.92 -17.38
C PHE A 262 14.86 -5.64 -16.90
N THR A 263 13.88 -6.48 -17.25
CA THR A 263 12.47 -6.25 -16.85
C THR A 263 12.24 -6.32 -15.35
N LYS A 264 13.06 -7.09 -14.61
CA LYS A 264 12.98 -7.18 -13.14
C LYS A 264 13.66 -6.00 -12.45
N VAL A 265 14.68 -5.42 -13.08
CA VAL A 265 15.53 -4.37 -12.48
C VAL A 265 15.11 -2.96 -12.88
N VAL A 266 14.50 -2.75 -14.06
CA VAL A 266 14.22 -1.42 -14.61
C VAL A 266 13.40 -0.51 -13.69
N LYS A 267 12.46 -1.08 -12.91
CA LYS A 267 11.64 -0.33 -11.96
C LYS A 267 12.42 0.19 -10.75
N LEU A 268 13.56 -0.43 -10.45
CA LEU A 268 14.43 -0.11 -9.32
C LEU A 268 15.55 0.85 -9.71
N VAL A 269 15.71 1.15 -11.01
CA VAL A 269 16.74 2.09 -11.49
C VAL A 269 16.68 3.45 -10.78
N PRO A 270 15.51 4.09 -10.55
CA PRO A 270 15.46 5.34 -9.80
C PRO A 270 15.98 5.20 -8.36
N HIS A 271 15.78 4.04 -7.73
CA HIS A 271 16.32 3.73 -6.41
C HIS A 271 17.84 3.57 -6.46
N PHE A 272 18.37 2.80 -7.41
CA PHE A 272 19.82 2.59 -7.54
C PHE A 272 20.60 3.83 -7.98
N VAL A 273 19.97 4.77 -8.69
CA VAL A 273 20.57 6.08 -8.97
C VAL A 273 20.78 6.89 -7.69
N LEU A 274 19.88 6.73 -6.70
CA LEU A 274 20.01 7.37 -5.40
C LEU A 274 20.90 6.57 -4.43
N TYR A 275 20.89 5.24 -4.54
CA TYR A 275 21.61 4.31 -3.66
C TYR A 275 22.34 3.21 -4.48
N PRO A 276 23.53 3.49 -5.03
CA PRO A 276 24.23 2.57 -5.94
C PRO A 276 24.69 1.25 -5.29
N ILE A 277 24.95 1.27 -3.99
CA ILE A 277 25.42 0.10 -3.23
C ILE A 277 24.36 -1.00 -3.22
N ASP A 278 23.08 -0.63 -3.22
CA ASP A 278 21.94 -1.54 -3.12
C ASP A 278 21.77 -2.44 -4.36
N ILE A 279 22.55 -2.22 -5.42
CA ILE A 279 22.65 -3.12 -6.57
C ILE A 279 23.02 -4.55 -6.13
N CYS A 280 23.72 -4.71 -5.00
CA CYS A 280 24.00 -6.03 -4.42
C CYS A 280 22.74 -6.82 -4.03
N PHE A 281 21.60 -6.15 -3.81
CA PHE A 281 20.31 -6.77 -3.44
C PHE A 281 19.44 -7.14 -4.66
N ILE A 282 19.92 -6.96 -5.89
CA ILE A 282 19.20 -7.41 -7.10
C ILE A 282 18.80 -8.90 -7.02
N PRO A 283 19.67 -9.85 -6.59
CA PRO A 283 19.29 -11.25 -6.48
C PRO A 283 18.11 -11.47 -5.52
N VAL A 284 18.13 -10.80 -4.37
CA VAL A 284 17.06 -10.87 -3.36
C VAL A 284 15.76 -10.33 -3.92
N THR A 285 15.82 -9.22 -4.64
CA THR A 285 14.63 -8.58 -5.23
C THR A 285 13.99 -9.46 -6.32
N ILE A 286 14.81 -10.12 -7.15
CA ILE A 286 14.32 -11.07 -8.16
C ILE A 286 13.64 -12.27 -7.47
N PHE A 287 14.28 -12.84 -6.45
CA PHE A 287 13.71 -13.95 -5.68
C PHE A 287 12.37 -13.56 -5.05
N PHE A 288 12.31 -12.40 -4.39
CA PHE A 288 11.09 -11.88 -3.80
C PHE A 288 9.97 -11.68 -4.85
N GLY A 289 10.31 -11.22 -6.06
CA GLY A 289 9.36 -11.11 -7.17
C GLY A 289 8.72 -12.44 -7.58
N TYR A 290 9.51 -13.53 -7.60
CA TYR A 290 8.99 -14.88 -7.86
C TYR A 290 8.17 -15.41 -6.68
N PHE A 291 8.64 -15.22 -5.45
CA PHE A 291 7.89 -15.60 -4.25
C PHE A 291 6.53 -14.88 -4.17
N HIS A 292 6.50 -13.57 -4.42
CA HIS A 292 5.25 -12.81 -4.47
C HIS A 292 4.33 -13.29 -5.61
N SER A 293 4.88 -13.79 -6.71
CA SER A 293 4.10 -14.43 -7.77
C SER A 293 3.45 -15.75 -7.31
N LEU A 294 4.07 -16.51 -6.39
CA LEU A 294 3.45 -17.69 -5.77
C LEU A 294 2.25 -17.29 -4.93
N ILE A 295 2.39 -16.22 -4.13
CA ILE A 295 1.29 -15.68 -3.31
C ILE A 295 0.12 -15.27 -4.21
N LYS A 296 0.38 -14.59 -5.33
CA LYS A 296 -0.67 -14.22 -6.30
C LYS A 296 -1.36 -15.44 -6.92
N PHE A 297 -0.60 -16.46 -7.30
CA PHE A 297 -1.16 -17.69 -7.86
C PHE A 297 -2.02 -18.45 -6.83
N TYR A 298 -1.53 -18.56 -5.60
CA TYR A 298 -2.32 -19.12 -4.50
C TYR A 298 -3.58 -18.28 -4.20
N ALA A 299 -3.49 -16.96 -4.26
CA ALA A 299 -4.62 -16.05 -4.13
C ALA A 299 -5.69 -16.29 -5.21
N LEU A 300 -5.29 -16.55 -6.46
CA LEU A 300 -6.18 -16.88 -7.58
C LEU A 300 -6.99 -18.16 -7.29
N LEU A 301 -6.32 -19.23 -6.85
CA LEU A 301 -6.97 -20.51 -6.51
C LEU A 301 -7.90 -20.39 -5.29
N THR A 302 -7.67 -19.41 -4.43
CA THR A 302 -8.41 -19.20 -3.18
C THR A 302 -9.35 -17.99 -3.21
N LEU A 303 -9.71 -17.47 -4.39
CA LEU A 303 -10.59 -16.31 -4.54
C LEU A 303 -11.99 -16.50 -3.94
N HIS A 304 -12.49 -17.74 -3.93
CA HIS A 304 -13.79 -18.12 -3.38
C HIS A 304 -13.82 -18.07 -1.85
N LEU A 305 -12.66 -18.05 -1.19
CA LEU A 305 -12.56 -17.89 0.25
C LEU A 305 -12.80 -16.41 0.60
N VAL A 306 -14.06 -16.07 0.88
CA VAL A 306 -14.40 -14.85 1.58
C VAL A 306 -13.98 -15.04 3.03
N SER A 307 -12.87 -14.41 3.43
CA SER A 307 -12.36 -14.48 4.80
C SER A 307 -13.32 -13.78 5.76
N LEU A 308 -14.34 -14.51 6.22
CA LEU A 308 -15.11 -14.21 7.44
C LEU A 308 -14.63 -15.05 8.63
N ARG A 309 -13.47 -15.71 8.53
CA ARG A 309 -13.00 -16.64 9.58
C ARG A 309 -11.59 -16.33 10.02
N THR A 310 -11.50 -15.69 11.17
CA THR A 310 -10.49 -16.00 12.18
C THR A 310 -11.20 -16.12 13.53
N LEU A 311 -11.43 -17.36 13.97
CA LEU A 311 -11.79 -17.69 15.35
C LEU A 311 -10.70 -17.14 16.30
N PRO A 312 -11.07 -16.65 17.50
CA PRO A 312 -10.12 -16.10 18.46
C PRO A 312 -9.31 -17.19 19.17
N PHE A 313 -8.12 -16.77 19.60
CA PHE A 313 -7.34 -17.45 20.62
C PHE A 313 -8.12 -17.52 21.93
N LEU A 314 -8.13 -18.73 22.52
CA LEU A 314 -8.35 -18.91 23.95
C LEU A 314 -6.96 -18.85 24.61
N ILE A 315 -6.65 -17.74 25.28
CA ILE A 315 -5.58 -17.72 26.29
C ILE A 315 -6.31 -17.76 27.63
N LEU A 316 -6.32 -18.95 28.26
CA LEU A 316 -6.63 -19.10 29.66
C LEU A 316 -5.35 -18.86 30.46
N TYR A 317 -5.40 -17.81 31.28
CA TYR A 317 -4.49 -17.36 32.35
C TYR A 317 -3.02 -17.13 32.02
#